data_AF-A0A962VQ87-F1
#
_entry.id   AF-A0A962VQ87-F1
#
_cell.length_a   1.000
_cell.length_b   1.000
_cell.length_c   1.000
_cell.angle_alpha   90.00
_cell.angle_beta   90.00
_cell.angle_gamma   90.00
#
_symmetry.space_group_name_H-M   'P 1'
#
loop_
_entity.id
_entity.type
_entity.pdbx_description
1 polymer ?
#
loop_
_entity_poly.entity_id
_entity_poly.type
_entity_poly.pdbx_seq_one_letter_code
_entity_poly.pdbx_strand_id
1 'polypeptide(L)'
;MSFLTVAFAALFYAATLLLVVGLARRISLYWRTPAPLKIPTTPAPVTQGGVVLRMFREVVFFESLFKSTKWTWLFGWVFHMALFAVLFRHLRYFTEAESIMAVVTFVSPLFKYLAFAMIIGLLGLWGRRLFVDRVRYISAPSDHLMLLLLLLIGISGAMTTFVAHTDVVMVKAFFRSLMTFSFSDMPNLPNDPFIVVHLLLVAVLMIIFPISKLLQVCFEALLLVSVVSVLLLLFV
;
A
#
# COMPACT_ATOMS: atom_id res chain seq x y z
N MET A 1 -9.32 0.78 -29.77
CA MET A 1 -8.49 0.97 -28.56
C MET A 1 -7.56 2.14 -28.78
N SER A 2 -7.47 3.07 -27.83
CA SER A 2 -6.48 4.15 -27.86
C SER A 2 -5.07 3.60 -27.59
N PHE A 3 -4.03 4.28 -28.09
CA PHE A 3 -2.63 3.93 -27.78
C PHE A 3 -2.37 3.93 -26.26
N LEU A 4 -2.92 4.91 -25.54
CA LEU A 4 -2.80 5.05 -24.09
C LEU A 4 -3.35 3.80 -23.38
N THR A 5 -4.54 3.34 -23.75
CA THR A 5 -5.15 2.13 -23.17
C THR A 5 -4.24 0.91 -23.32
N VAL A 6 -3.70 0.68 -24.52
CA VAL A 6 -2.83 -0.47 -24.81
C VAL A 6 -1.51 -0.37 -24.05
N ALA A 7 -0.91 0.82 -24.00
CA ALA A 7 0.33 1.06 -23.26
C ALA A 7 0.17 0.79 -21.77
N PHE A 8 -0.92 1.29 -21.15
CA PHE A 8 -1.21 1.04 -19.74
C PHE A 8 -1.56 -0.42 -19.47
N ALA A 9 -2.32 -1.10 -20.34
CA ALA A 9 -2.59 -2.53 -20.21
C ALA A 9 -1.29 -3.35 -20.18
N ALA A 10 -0.39 -3.13 -21.15
CA ALA A 10 0.90 -3.79 -21.20
C ALA A 10 1.76 -3.48 -19.97
N LEU A 11 1.79 -2.21 -19.56
CA LEU A 11 2.52 -1.77 -18.36
C LEU A 11 2.04 -2.48 -17.10
N PHE A 12 0.72 -2.56 -16.88
CA PHE A 12 0.16 -3.21 -15.68
C PHE A 12 0.38 -4.72 -15.68
N TYR A 13 0.34 -5.40 -16.84
CA TYR A 13 0.73 -6.82 -16.89
C TYR A 13 2.21 -7.03 -16.58
N ALA A 14 3.10 -6.22 -17.16
CA ALA A 14 4.53 -6.30 -16.89
C ALA A 14 4.83 -6.00 -15.40
N ALA A 15 4.22 -4.96 -14.84
CA ALA A 15 4.35 -4.58 -13.44
C ALA A 15 3.83 -5.69 -12.51
N THR A 16 2.70 -6.31 -12.83
CA THR A 16 2.13 -7.43 -12.07
C THR A 16 3.05 -8.64 -12.08
N LEU A 17 3.61 -9.01 -13.24
CA LEU A 17 4.55 -10.11 -13.36
C LEU A 17 5.81 -9.87 -12.52
N LEU A 18 6.39 -8.66 -12.60
CA LEU A 18 7.55 -8.28 -11.80
C LEU A 18 7.26 -8.30 -10.30
N LEU A 19 6.10 -7.79 -9.89
CA LEU A 19 5.66 -7.79 -8.50
C LEU A 19 5.52 -9.22 -7.96
N VAL A 20 4.78 -10.09 -8.65
CA VAL A 20 4.49 -11.46 -8.21
C VAL A 20 5.76 -12.30 -8.18
N VAL A 21 6.56 -12.28 -9.25
CA VAL A 21 7.82 -13.05 -9.32
C VAL A 21 8.83 -12.53 -8.29
N GLY A 22 8.97 -11.21 -8.17
CA GLY A 22 9.88 -10.59 -7.22
C GLY A 22 9.50 -10.89 -5.77
N LEU A 23 8.21 -10.81 -5.44
CA LEU A 23 7.68 -11.16 -4.12
C LEU A 23 7.90 -12.65 -3.82
N ALA A 24 7.56 -13.54 -4.74
CA ALA A 24 7.73 -15.00 -4.55
C ALA A 24 9.21 -15.36 -4.29
N ARG A 25 10.15 -14.76 -5.05
CA ARG A 25 11.58 -14.95 -4.83
C ARG A 25 12.03 -14.48 -3.43
N ARG A 26 11.53 -13.33 -2.97
CA ARG A 26 11.85 -12.77 -1.66
C ARG A 26 11.28 -13.61 -0.52
N ILE A 27 10.03 -14.04 -0.62
CA ILE A 27 9.41 -14.94 0.36
C ILE A 27 10.22 -16.25 0.45
N SER A 28 10.59 -16.83 -0.69
CA SER A 28 11.41 -18.05 -0.72
C SER A 28 12.77 -17.86 -0.05
N LEU A 29 13.42 -16.71 -0.28
CA LEU A 29 14.69 -16.37 0.35
C LEU A 29 14.54 -16.28 1.88
N TYR A 30 13.53 -15.55 2.38
CA TYR A 30 13.30 -15.41 3.82
C TYR A 30 12.94 -16.73 4.49
N TRP A 31 12.10 -17.55 3.84
CA TRP A 31 11.73 -18.87 4.36
C TRP A 31 12.94 -19.80 4.50
N ARG A 32 13.93 -19.68 3.61
CA ARG A 32 15.16 -20.49 3.64
C ARG A 32 16.24 -19.93 4.54
N THR A 33 16.13 -18.67 4.97
CA THR A 33 17.16 -18.03 5.80
C THR A 33 16.93 -18.42 7.26
N PRO A 34 17.82 -19.21 7.89
CA PRO A 34 17.64 -19.60 9.28
C PRO A 34 17.76 -18.37 10.18
N ALA A 35 16.83 -18.20 11.13
CA ALA A 35 16.89 -17.14 12.13
C ALA A 35 17.96 -17.51 13.18
N PRO A 36 19.10 -16.80 13.23
CA PRO A 36 20.25 -17.26 14.00
C PRO A 36 20.10 -17.12 15.51
N LEU A 37 19.17 -16.28 16.00
CA LEU A 37 19.03 -15.99 17.44
C LEU A 37 17.56 -15.88 17.87
N LYS A 38 17.17 -16.68 18.87
CA LYS A 38 15.89 -16.54 19.59
C LYS A 38 16.13 -15.67 20.83
N ILE A 39 16.07 -14.35 20.67
CA ILE A 39 16.26 -13.42 21.79
C ILE A 39 14.89 -13.11 22.42
N PRO A 40 14.59 -13.58 23.63
CA PRO A 40 13.37 -13.20 24.32
C PRO A 40 13.48 -11.73 24.75
N THR A 41 12.62 -10.87 24.23
CA THR A 41 12.48 -9.50 24.73
C THR A 41 11.79 -9.55 26.10
N THR A 42 12.45 -9.01 27.13
CA THR A 42 11.92 -8.94 28.49
C THR A 42 10.88 -7.81 28.62
N PRO A 43 9.85 -7.94 29.47
CA PRO A 43 9.43 -9.14 30.18
C PRO A 43 8.80 -10.16 29.22
N ALA A 44 9.29 -11.40 29.26
CA ALA A 44 8.79 -12.47 28.40
C ALA A 44 7.50 -13.03 29.02
N PRO A 45 6.37 -13.04 28.29
CA PRO A 45 5.16 -13.66 28.78
C PRO A 45 5.39 -15.15 29.01
N VAL A 46 4.96 -15.66 30.17
CA VAL A 46 5.10 -17.08 30.54
C VAL A 46 3.96 -17.95 30.01
N THR A 47 2.90 -17.34 29.47
CA THR A 47 1.75 -18.03 28.87
C THR A 47 1.68 -17.79 27.38
N GLN A 48 1.15 -18.77 26.62
CA GLN A 48 0.89 -18.62 25.18
C GLN A 48 -0.04 -17.42 24.90
N GLY A 49 -1.08 -17.24 25.72
CA GLY A 49 -1.97 -16.08 25.62
C GLY A 49 -1.26 -14.75 25.81
N GLY A 50 -0.30 -14.67 26.73
CA GLY A 50 0.52 -13.47 26.93
C GLY A 50 1.44 -13.17 25.74
N VAL A 51 1.97 -14.21 25.07
CA VAL A 51 2.76 -14.04 23.84
C VAL A 51 1.88 -13.51 22.71
N VAL A 52 0.70 -14.09 22.49
CA VAL A 52 -0.26 -13.62 21.47
C VAL A 52 -0.66 -12.18 21.72
N LEU A 53 -1.00 -11.82 22.96
CA LEU A 53 -1.37 -10.44 23.31
C LEU A 53 -0.21 -9.46 23.10
N ARG A 54 1.02 -9.84 23.46
CA ARG A 54 2.21 -9.02 23.20
C ARG A 54 2.41 -8.79 21.71
N MET A 55 2.32 -9.85 20.91
CA MET A 55 2.46 -9.73 19.45
C MET A 55 1.35 -8.90 18.84
N PHE A 56 0.11 -9.09 19.29
CA PHE A 56 -1.02 -8.26 18.85
C PHE A 56 -0.78 -6.77 19.12
N ARG A 57 -0.30 -6.41 20.32
CA ARG A 57 -0.02 -5.01 20.68
C ARG A 57 1.13 -4.41 19.89
N GLU A 58 2.18 -5.18 19.62
CA GLU A 58 3.28 -4.73 18.77
C GLU A 58 2.86 -4.57 17.31
N VAL A 59 2.03 -5.49 16.79
CA VAL A 59 1.58 -5.45 15.39
C VAL A 59 0.53 -4.37 15.12
N VAL A 60 -0.47 -4.23 16.00
CA VAL A 60 -1.61 -3.32 15.78
C VAL A 60 -1.32 -1.91 16.27
N PHE A 61 -0.65 -1.79 17.42
CA PHE A 61 -0.44 -0.51 18.09
C PHE A 61 1.01 -0.06 18.09
N PHE A 62 1.96 -0.82 17.56
CA PHE A 62 3.38 -0.48 17.59
C PHE A 62 3.86 -0.05 19.00
N GLU A 63 3.53 -0.84 20.03
CA GLU A 63 3.74 -0.50 21.43
C GLU A 63 5.21 -0.13 21.74
N SER A 64 6.18 -0.87 21.20
CA SER A 64 7.60 -0.57 21.37
C SER A 64 7.97 0.80 20.79
N LEU A 65 7.41 1.14 19.62
CA LEU A 65 7.62 2.43 18.97
C LEU A 65 6.98 3.56 19.77
N PHE A 66 5.81 3.33 20.36
CA PHE A 66 5.12 4.29 21.23
C PHE A 66 5.96 4.66 22.45
N LYS A 67 6.60 3.66 23.08
CA LYS A 67 7.48 3.87 24.24
C LYS A 67 8.76 4.63 23.88
N SER A 68 9.30 4.40 22.68
CA SER A 68 10.56 5.01 22.24
C SER A 68 10.39 6.43 21.69
N THR A 69 9.52 6.61 20.69
CA THR A 69 9.36 7.91 20.01
C THR A 69 7.89 8.19 19.66
N LYS A 70 7.20 8.93 20.55
CA LYS A 70 5.77 9.26 20.41
C LYS A 70 5.42 9.94 19.08
N TRP A 71 6.29 10.80 18.57
CA TRP A 71 6.08 11.50 17.29
C TRP A 71 6.14 10.56 16.08
N THR A 72 7.16 9.69 16.01
CA THR A 72 7.26 8.70 14.94
C THR A 72 6.10 7.71 15.00
N TRP A 73 5.70 7.33 16.22
CA TRP A 73 4.53 6.48 16.44
C TRP A 73 3.27 7.13 15.91
N LEU A 74 3.00 8.40 16.25
CA LEU A 74 1.78 9.10 15.83
C LEU A 74 1.69 9.17 14.30
N PHE A 75 2.72 9.70 13.64
CA PHE A 75 2.70 9.84 12.17
C PHE A 75 2.72 8.48 11.46
N GLY A 76 3.44 7.50 12.03
CA GLY A 76 3.46 6.13 11.53
C GLY A 76 2.11 5.45 11.63
N TRP A 77 1.45 5.53 12.78
CA TRP A 77 0.16 4.89 13.01
C TRP A 77 -0.95 5.54 12.17
N VAL A 78 -1.00 6.86 12.14
CA VAL A 78 -1.94 7.62 11.27
C VAL A 78 -1.74 7.25 9.80
N PHE A 79 -0.48 7.18 9.33
CA PHE A 79 -0.18 6.76 7.97
C PHE A 79 -0.68 5.34 7.67
N HIS A 80 -0.42 4.35 8.53
CA HIS A 80 -0.85 2.97 8.28
C HIS A 80 -2.37 2.81 8.33
N MET A 81 -3.06 3.44 9.29
CA MET A 81 -4.53 3.37 9.36
C MET A 81 -5.19 4.05 8.17
N ALA A 82 -4.65 5.18 7.73
CA ALA A 82 -5.13 5.88 6.55
C ALA A 82 -4.83 5.10 5.26
N LEU A 83 -3.64 4.49 5.14
CA LEU A 83 -3.29 3.62 4.03
C LEU A 83 -4.24 2.42 3.95
N PHE A 84 -4.53 1.77 5.09
CA PHE A 84 -5.50 0.68 5.17
C PHE A 84 -6.89 1.11 4.71
N ALA A 85 -7.38 2.27 5.18
CA ALA A 85 -8.67 2.81 4.76
C ALA A 85 -8.71 3.13 3.25
N VAL A 86 -7.65 3.72 2.71
CA VAL A 86 -7.54 4.01 1.28
C VAL A 86 -7.53 2.70 0.47
N LEU A 87 -6.75 1.69 0.87
CA LEU A 87 -6.73 0.39 0.21
C LEU A 87 -8.09 -0.32 0.29
N PHE A 88 -8.78 -0.24 1.42
CA PHE A 88 -10.12 -0.79 1.55
C PHE A 88 -11.10 -0.13 0.59
N ARG A 89 -11.00 1.19 0.38
CA ARG A 89 -11.79 1.90 -0.63
C ARG A 89 -11.46 1.43 -2.06
N HIS A 90 -10.23 1.00 -2.32
CA HIS A 90 -9.84 0.50 -3.64
C HIS A 90 -10.53 -0.82 -4.00
N LEU A 91 -10.98 -1.64 -3.03
CA LEU A 91 -11.76 -2.87 -3.28
C LEU A 91 -12.95 -2.63 -4.23
N ARG A 92 -13.56 -1.44 -4.20
CA ARG A 92 -14.64 -1.01 -5.09
C ARG A 92 -14.38 -1.27 -6.58
N TYR A 93 -13.13 -1.15 -7.01
CA TYR A 93 -12.75 -1.26 -8.42
C TYR A 93 -12.57 -2.70 -8.89
N PHE A 94 -12.37 -3.64 -7.97
CA PHE A 94 -11.99 -5.01 -8.32
C PHE A 94 -13.11 -6.02 -8.02
N THR A 95 -13.98 -5.74 -7.06
CA THR A 95 -15.08 -6.64 -6.67
C THR A 95 -16.46 -6.25 -7.24
N GLU A 96 -17.28 -7.27 -7.48
CA GLU A 96 -18.71 -7.16 -7.81
C GLU A 96 -19.61 -7.78 -6.73
N ALA A 97 -19.02 -8.37 -5.69
CA ALA A 97 -19.78 -8.96 -4.60
C ALA A 97 -20.61 -7.89 -3.89
N GLU A 98 -21.93 -8.02 -3.95
CA GLU A 98 -22.88 -7.02 -3.46
C GLU A 98 -22.69 -6.73 -1.96
N SER A 99 -22.39 -7.76 -1.16
CA SER A 99 -22.13 -7.65 0.28
C SER A 99 -20.90 -6.79 0.59
N ILE A 100 -19.79 -7.00 -0.12
CA ILE A 100 -18.56 -6.21 0.06
C ILE A 100 -18.80 -4.79 -0.42
N MET A 101 -19.47 -4.63 -1.56
CA MET A 101 -19.80 -3.33 -2.12
C MET A 101 -20.67 -2.48 -1.20
N ALA A 102 -21.65 -3.07 -0.53
CA ALA A 102 -22.49 -2.38 0.46
C ALA A 102 -21.68 -1.84 1.66
N VAL A 103 -20.72 -2.63 2.16
CA VAL A 103 -19.83 -2.17 3.25
C VAL A 103 -18.90 -1.06 2.74
N VAL A 104 -18.32 -1.22 1.56
CA VAL A 104 -17.43 -0.23 0.98
C VAL A 104 -18.17 1.08 0.72
N THR A 105 -19.39 1.07 0.17
CA THR A 105 -20.17 2.30 -0.05
C THR A 105 -20.57 2.98 1.25
N PHE A 106 -20.91 2.22 2.29
CA PHE A 106 -21.23 2.75 3.61
C PHE A 106 -20.04 3.48 4.25
N VAL A 107 -18.84 2.89 4.18
CA VAL A 107 -17.63 3.43 4.82
C VAL A 107 -16.90 4.48 3.95
N SER A 108 -17.14 4.47 2.63
CA SER A 108 -16.48 5.34 1.64
C SER A 108 -16.49 6.84 1.98
N PRO A 109 -17.59 7.45 2.48
CA PRO A 109 -17.59 8.88 2.83
C PRO A 109 -16.52 9.23 3.86
N LEU A 110 -16.30 8.37 4.86
CA LEU A 110 -15.27 8.55 5.88
C LEU A 110 -13.87 8.34 5.27
N PHE A 111 -13.70 7.28 4.48
CA PHE A 111 -12.41 6.92 3.90
C PHE A 111 -11.93 7.91 2.83
N LYS A 112 -12.84 8.67 2.20
CA LYS A 112 -12.48 9.78 1.32
C LYS A 112 -11.64 10.84 2.04
N TYR A 113 -11.99 11.21 3.27
CA TYR A 113 -11.25 12.22 4.04
C TYR A 113 -9.98 11.66 4.68
N LEU A 114 -9.91 10.35 4.97
CA LEU A 114 -8.68 9.73 5.48
C LEU A 114 -7.50 9.79 4.50
N ALA A 115 -7.74 10.04 3.20
CA ALA A 115 -6.66 10.35 2.26
C ALA A 115 -5.80 11.55 2.71
N PHE A 116 -6.40 12.57 3.33
CA PHE A 116 -5.65 13.70 3.89
C PHE A 116 -4.81 13.27 5.10
N ALA A 117 -5.34 12.40 5.96
CA ALA A 117 -4.59 11.85 7.09
C ALA A 117 -3.35 11.06 6.61
N MET A 118 -3.46 10.32 5.50
CA MET A 118 -2.33 9.62 4.89
C MET A 118 -1.24 10.60 4.43
N ILE A 119 -1.62 11.69 3.75
CA ILE A 119 -0.70 12.73 3.28
C ILE A 119 -0.01 13.40 4.46
N ILE A 120 -0.76 13.78 5.51
CA ILE A 120 -0.21 14.39 6.72
C ILE A 120 0.76 13.44 7.43
N GLY A 121 0.42 12.16 7.55
CA GLY A 121 1.30 11.15 8.13
C GLY A 121 2.62 11.02 7.36
N LEU A 122 2.56 10.96 6.03
CA LEU A 122 3.74 10.91 5.16
C LEU A 122 4.61 12.17 5.27
N LEU A 123 3.99 13.36 5.26
CA LEU A 123 4.70 14.63 5.44
C LEU A 123 5.37 14.71 6.81
N GLY A 124 4.71 14.26 7.87
CA GLY A 124 5.29 14.20 9.22
C GLY A 124 6.49 13.25 9.31
N LEU A 125 6.40 12.06 8.70
CA LEU A 125 7.50 11.09 8.64
C LEU A 125 8.67 11.61 7.79
N TRP A 126 8.38 12.25 6.65
CA TRP A 126 9.40 12.83 5.79
C TRP A 126 10.08 14.04 6.45
N GLY A 127 9.29 14.90 7.10
CA GLY A 127 9.77 16.01 7.91
C GLY A 127 10.73 15.54 9.00
N ARG A 128 10.41 14.47 9.73
CA ARG A 128 11.35 13.89 10.73
C ARG A 128 12.70 13.51 10.12
N ARG A 129 12.72 12.94 8.90
CA ARG A 129 13.97 12.56 8.22
C ARG A 129 14.77 13.77 7.75
N LEU A 130 14.09 14.87 7.45
CA LEU A 130 14.74 16.12 7.11
C LEU A 130 15.24 16.83 8.36
N PHE A 131 14.42 17.09 9.38
CA PHE A 131 14.78 18.00 10.47
C PHE A 131 15.60 17.38 11.61
N VAL A 132 15.65 16.05 11.75
CA VAL A 132 16.36 15.40 12.87
C VAL A 132 17.73 14.89 12.41
N ASP A 133 18.81 15.52 12.90
CA ASP A 133 20.20 15.22 12.46
C ASP A 133 20.58 13.75 12.61
N ARG A 134 20.21 13.11 13.73
CA ARG A 134 20.45 11.67 13.95
C ARG A 134 19.80 10.81 12.86
N VAL A 135 18.59 11.16 12.43
CA VAL A 135 17.82 10.39 11.44
C VAL A 135 18.31 10.71 10.02
N ARG A 136 18.67 11.96 9.75
CA ARG A 136 19.24 12.40 8.49
C ARG A 136 20.56 11.69 8.21
N TYR A 137 21.41 11.53 9.22
CA TYR A 137 22.72 10.89 9.10
C TYR A 137 22.63 9.39 8.71
N ILE A 138 21.60 8.68 9.18
CA ILE A 138 21.41 7.25 8.89
C ILE A 138 20.52 6.97 7.68
N SER A 139 19.85 7.99 7.13
CA SER A 139 18.86 7.81 6.07
C SER A 139 19.54 7.68 4.71
N ALA A 140 19.21 6.62 3.97
CA ALA A 140 19.65 6.47 2.58
C ALA A 140 18.72 7.27 1.63
N PRO A 141 19.22 7.76 0.48
CA PRO A 141 18.39 8.43 -0.52
C PRO A 141 17.17 7.61 -0.98
N SER A 142 17.30 6.27 -1.00
CA SER A 142 16.21 5.35 -1.32
C SER A 142 14.99 5.51 -0.41
N ASP A 143 15.20 5.89 0.85
CA ASP A 143 14.12 6.01 1.83
C ASP A 143 13.30 7.29 1.58
N HIS A 144 13.95 8.37 1.14
CA HIS A 144 13.26 9.61 0.74
C HIS A 144 12.47 9.42 -0.55
N LEU A 145 13.05 8.71 -1.54
CA LEU A 145 12.37 8.43 -2.80
C LEU A 145 11.11 7.60 -2.61
N MET A 146 11.13 6.60 -1.72
CA MET A 146 9.93 5.79 -1.45
C MET A 146 8.81 6.58 -0.76
N LEU A 147 9.16 7.40 0.24
CA LEU A 147 8.18 8.27 0.89
C LEU A 147 7.60 9.29 -0.08
N LEU A 148 8.44 9.86 -0.95
CA LEU A 148 8.01 10.78 -2.00
C LEU A 148 7.07 10.09 -2.99
N LEU A 149 7.39 8.86 -3.43
CA LEU A 149 6.53 8.08 -4.33
C LEU A 149 5.14 7.86 -3.71
N LEU A 150 5.07 7.39 -2.46
CA LEU A 150 3.79 7.18 -1.77
C LEU A 150 3.02 8.49 -1.56
N LEU A 151 3.73 9.59 -1.29
CA LEU A 151 3.13 10.92 -1.15
C LEU A 151 2.51 11.39 -2.47
N LEU A 152 3.23 11.24 -3.59
CA LEU A 152 2.73 11.60 -4.92
C LEU A 152 1.53 10.73 -5.33
N ILE A 153 1.53 9.43 -5.01
CA ILE A 153 0.37 8.55 -5.21
C ILE A 153 -0.83 9.04 -4.40
N GLY A 154 -0.61 9.39 -3.12
CA GLY A 154 -1.66 9.92 -2.25
C GLY A 154 -2.25 11.24 -2.74
N ILE A 155 -1.40 12.18 -3.15
CA ILE A 155 -1.81 13.49 -3.69
C ILE A 155 -2.58 13.31 -5.00
N SER A 156 -2.02 12.58 -5.97
CA SER A 156 -2.69 12.34 -7.26
C SER A 156 -4.05 11.65 -7.08
N GLY A 157 -4.15 10.67 -6.18
CA GLY A 157 -5.41 9.98 -5.87
C GLY A 157 -6.43 10.87 -5.13
N ALA A 158 -5.97 11.81 -4.31
CA ALA A 158 -6.84 12.82 -3.72
C ALA A 158 -7.35 13.80 -4.80
N MET A 159 -6.48 14.24 -5.72
CA MET A 159 -6.86 15.15 -6.81
C MET A 159 -7.94 14.55 -7.73
N THR A 160 -7.85 13.26 -8.07
CA THR A 160 -8.92 12.60 -8.86
C THR A 160 -10.26 12.53 -8.11
N THR A 161 -10.22 12.43 -6.77
CA THR A 161 -11.43 12.29 -5.94
C THR A 161 -12.10 13.62 -5.58
N PHE A 162 -11.32 14.70 -5.44
CA PHE A 162 -11.81 16.00 -4.95
C PHE A 162 -11.80 17.12 -5.99
N VAL A 163 -10.95 17.03 -7.02
CA VAL A 163 -10.79 18.08 -8.03
C VAL A 163 -11.35 17.63 -9.36
N ALA A 164 -10.75 16.60 -9.96
CA ALA A 164 -11.02 16.23 -11.35
C ALA A 164 -12.29 15.37 -11.54
N HIS A 165 -12.77 14.69 -10.49
CA HIS A 165 -13.97 13.85 -10.51
C HIS A 165 -14.00 12.88 -11.71
N THR A 166 -12.89 12.16 -11.90
CA THR A 166 -12.70 11.24 -13.03
C THR A 166 -13.78 10.17 -13.09
N ASP A 167 -14.10 9.70 -14.31
CA ASP A 167 -15.07 8.62 -14.53
C ASP A 167 -14.60 7.29 -13.92
N VAL A 168 -15.17 6.98 -12.75
CA VAL A 168 -14.93 5.78 -11.95
C VAL A 168 -15.45 4.52 -12.66
N VAL A 169 -16.50 4.63 -13.49
CA VAL A 169 -17.12 3.49 -14.18
C VAL A 169 -16.18 3.00 -15.28
N MET A 170 -15.60 3.91 -16.06
CA MET A 170 -14.64 3.56 -17.10
C MET A 170 -13.35 2.94 -16.54
N VAL A 171 -12.81 3.50 -15.46
CA VAL A 171 -11.61 2.95 -14.81
C VAL A 171 -11.88 1.56 -14.23
N LYS A 172 -13.05 1.37 -13.59
CA LYS A 172 -13.47 0.05 -13.08
C LYS A 172 -13.55 -0.97 -14.22
N ALA A 173 -14.24 -0.63 -15.30
CA ALA A 173 -14.41 -1.52 -16.44
C ALA A 173 -13.06 -1.87 -17.10
N PHE A 174 -12.12 -0.92 -17.22
CA PHE A 174 -10.77 -1.18 -17.72
C PHE A 174 -10.03 -2.24 -16.87
N PHE A 175 -9.99 -2.08 -15.55
CA PHE A 175 -9.32 -3.05 -14.68
C PHE A 175 -10.01 -4.42 -14.67
N ARG A 176 -11.35 -4.45 -14.73
CA ARG A 176 -12.10 -5.71 -14.84
C ARG A 176 -11.77 -6.45 -16.13
N SER A 177 -11.75 -5.76 -17.27
CA SER A 177 -11.33 -6.36 -18.55
C SER A 177 -9.91 -6.93 -18.51
N LEU A 178 -8.99 -6.32 -17.75
CA LEU A 178 -7.63 -6.86 -17.56
C LEU A 178 -7.63 -8.15 -16.73
N MET A 179 -8.45 -8.23 -15.67
CA MET A 179 -8.55 -9.41 -14.81
C MET A 179 -9.24 -10.59 -15.50
N THR A 180 -10.30 -10.31 -16.28
CA THR A 180 -11.05 -11.33 -17.01
C THR A 180 -10.45 -11.67 -18.38
N PHE A 181 -9.30 -11.07 -18.72
CA PHE A 181 -8.61 -11.22 -20.01
C PHE A 181 -9.50 -10.91 -21.23
N SER A 182 -10.47 -10.01 -21.06
CA SER A 182 -11.49 -9.66 -22.05
C SER A 182 -11.07 -8.43 -22.85
N PHE A 183 -10.12 -8.60 -23.78
CA PHE A 183 -9.54 -7.49 -24.55
C PHE A 183 -10.48 -6.89 -25.61
N SER A 184 -11.47 -7.66 -26.08
CA SER A 184 -12.47 -7.22 -27.06
C SER A 184 -13.33 -6.07 -26.55
N ASP A 185 -13.73 -6.14 -25.28
CA ASP A 185 -14.73 -5.27 -24.67
C ASP A 185 -14.12 -4.20 -23.76
N MET A 186 -12.80 -4.03 -23.82
CA MET A 186 -12.08 -3.09 -22.96
C MET A 186 -12.41 -1.63 -23.35
N PRO A 187 -12.93 -0.82 -22.42
CA PRO A 187 -13.17 0.59 -22.71
C PRO A 187 -11.85 1.36 -22.84
N ASN A 188 -11.88 2.49 -23.55
CA ASN A 188 -10.73 3.38 -23.58
C ASN A 188 -10.54 4.04 -22.20
N LEU A 189 -9.29 4.14 -21.73
CA LEU A 189 -9.02 4.79 -20.45
C LEU A 189 -9.34 6.30 -20.55
N PRO A 190 -9.94 6.91 -19.51
CA PRO A 190 -10.16 8.35 -19.49
C PRO A 190 -8.86 9.14 -19.68
N ASN A 191 -8.88 10.17 -20.54
CA ASN A 191 -7.71 11.01 -20.83
C ASN A 191 -7.47 12.11 -19.76
N ASP A 192 -7.96 11.93 -18.54
CA ASP A 192 -7.75 12.87 -17.44
C ASP A 192 -6.28 12.78 -16.98
N PRO A 193 -5.52 13.89 -16.97
CA PRO A 193 -4.11 13.89 -16.58
C PRO A 193 -3.87 13.31 -15.19
N PHE A 194 -4.77 13.56 -14.22
CA PHE A 194 -4.56 13.14 -12.84
C PHE A 194 -4.66 11.63 -12.67
N ILE A 195 -5.60 10.98 -13.35
CA ILE A 195 -5.71 9.51 -13.28
C ILE A 195 -4.55 8.84 -14.01
N VAL A 196 -4.13 9.39 -15.15
CA VAL A 196 -2.99 8.86 -15.92
C VAL A 196 -1.72 8.92 -15.07
N VAL A 197 -1.45 10.05 -14.42
CA VAL A 197 -0.31 10.17 -13.49
C VAL A 197 -0.46 9.24 -12.30
N HIS A 198 -1.64 9.15 -11.69
CA HIS A 198 -1.88 8.26 -10.56
C HIS A 198 -1.59 6.80 -10.90
N LEU A 199 -2.12 6.31 -12.03
CA LEU A 199 -1.93 4.94 -12.48
C LEU A 199 -0.48 4.64 -12.84
N LEU A 200 0.23 5.61 -13.44
CA LEU A 200 1.65 5.49 -13.72
C LEU A 200 2.46 5.37 -12.43
N LEU A 201 2.19 6.20 -11.42
CA LEU A 201 2.88 6.15 -10.13
C LEU A 201 2.61 4.82 -9.41
N VAL A 202 1.39 4.29 -9.49
CA VAL A 202 1.04 2.97 -8.95
C VAL A 202 1.79 1.85 -9.69
N ALA A 203 1.88 1.89 -11.01
CA ALA A 203 2.67 0.91 -11.77
C ALA A 203 4.16 0.96 -11.39
N VAL A 204 4.72 2.18 -11.21
CA VAL A 204 6.09 2.37 -10.71
C VAL A 204 6.26 1.77 -9.32
N LEU A 205 5.29 1.97 -8.42
CA LEU A 205 5.30 1.35 -7.09
C LEU A 205 5.33 -0.19 -7.19
N MET A 206 4.48 -0.79 -8.04
CA MET A 206 4.45 -2.25 -8.23
C MET A 206 5.79 -2.81 -8.73
N ILE A 207 6.46 -2.12 -9.66
CA ILE A 207 7.76 -2.54 -10.20
C ILE A 207 8.88 -2.41 -9.16
N ILE A 208 8.88 -1.32 -8.39
CA ILE A 208 9.96 -1.01 -7.44
C ILE A 208 9.80 -1.78 -6.12
N PHE A 209 8.57 -2.16 -5.75
CA PHE A 209 8.25 -2.87 -4.50
C PHE A 209 9.12 -4.11 -4.22
N PRO A 210 9.30 -5.08 -5.14
CA PRO A 210 10.08 -6.30 -4.87
C PRO A 210 11.58 -6.06 -4.64
N ILE A 211 12.11 -4.95 -5.14
CA ILE A 211 13.52 -4.58 -5.04
C ILE A 211 13.77 -3.72 -3.79
N SER A 212 12.73 -3.06 -3.30
CA SER A 212 12.80 -2.08 -2.23
C SER A 212 12.92 -2.67 -0.82
N LYS A 213 13.43 -1.85 0.10
CA LYS A 213 13.47 -2.13 1.54
C LYS A 213 12.08 -2.34 2.17
N LEU A 214 11.00 -2.01 1.48
CA LEU A 214 9.62 -2.21 1.96
C LEU A 214 9.34 -3.67 2.31
N LEU A 215 9.90 -4.63 1.56
CA LEU A 215 9.73 -6.06 1.86
C LEU A 215 10.41 -6.51 3.16
N GLN A 216 11.50 -5.83 3.53
CA GLN A 216 12.32 -6.18 4.69
C GLN A 216 11.60 -5.86 6.02
N VAL A 217 10.74 -4.83 6.02
CA VAL A 217 9.86 -4.48 7.14
C VAL A 217 8.53 -5.26 7.07
N CYS A 218 8.10 -5.66 5.87
CA CYS A 218 6.81 -6.33 5.62
C CYS A 218 6.71 -7.76 6.20
N PHE A 219 7.84 -8.40 6.53
CA PHE A 219 7.84 -9.77 7.07
C PHE A 219 7.48 -9.83 8.57
N GLU A 220 7.56 -8.70 9.31
CA GLU A 220 7.39 -8.72 10.77
C GLU A 220 6.00 -8.33 11.28
N ALA A 221 5.12 -7.70 10.48
CA ALA A 221 3.84 -7.19 11.01
C ALA A 221 2.58 -7.26 10.12
N LEU A 222 2.65 -7.37 8.79
CA LEU A 222 1.47 -7.00 7.96
C LEU A 222 1.21 -7.85 6.72
N LEU A 223 1.83 -9.02 6.61
CA LEU A 223 1.80 -9.82 5.38
C LEU A 223 0.43 -10.46 5.11
N LEU A 224 -0.40 -10.70 6.14
CA LEU A 224 -1.72 -11.30 5.95
C LEU A 224 -2.83 -10.33 5.53
N VAL A 225 -2.67 -9.02 5.74
CA VAL A 225 -3.78 -8.08 5.47
C VAL A 225 -3.53 -7.22 4.24
N SER A 226 -2.31 -6.71 4.03
CA SER A 226 -2.06 -5.77 2.93
C SER A 226 -1.62 -6.44 1.64
N VAL A 227 -0.70 -7.41 1.71
CA VAL A 227 -0.20 -8.13 0.53
C VAL A 227 -1.21 -9.15 0.04
N VAL A 228 -1.90 -9.86 0.94
CA VAL A 228 -3.01 -10.75 0.58
C VAL A 228 -4.20 -9.96 0.02
N SER A 229 -4.50 -8.75 0.49
CA SER A 229 -5.53 -7.91 -0.15
C SER A 229 -5.09 -7.45 -1.54
N VAL A 230 -3.86 -6.99 -1.73
CA VAL A 230 -3.35 -6.56 -3.06
C VAL A 230 -3.20 -7.73 -4.03
N LEU A 231 -2.82 -8.93 -3.57
CA LEU A 231 -2.81 -10.14 -4.40
C LEU A 231 -4.23 -10.68 -4.65
N LEU A 232 -5.13 -10.71 -3.67
CA LEU A 232 -6.52 -11.14 -3.87
C LEU A 232 -7.24 -10.24 -4.87
N LEU A 233 -6.94 -8.94 -4.90
CA LEU A 233 -7.44 -8.00 -5.91
C LEU A 233 -6.90 -8.28 -7.33
N LEU A 234 -5.84 -9.08 -7.47
CA LEU A 234 -5.32 -9.52 -8.78
C LEU A 234 -5.85 -10.90 -9.19
N PHE A 235 -6.52 -11.63 -8.29
CA PHE A 235 -6.97 -13.02 -8.50
C PHE A 235 -8.48 -13.24 -8.22
N VAL A 236 -9.27 -12.18 -8.07
CA VAL A 236 -10.75 -12.15 -7.93
C VAL A 236 -11.32 -11.02 -8.77
#